data_AF-A0A6A4F6A0-F1
#
_entry.id   AF-A0A6A4F6A0-F1
#
_cell.length_a   1.000
_cell.length_b   1.000
_cell.length_c   1.000
_cell.angle_alpha   90.00
_cell.angle_beta   90.00
_cell.angle_gamma   90.00
#
_symmetry.space_group_name_H-M   'P 1'
#
loop_
_entity.id
_entity.type
_entity.pdbx_description
1 polymer ?
#
loop_
_entity_poly.entity_id
_entity_poly.type
_entity_poly.pdbx_seq_one_letter_code
_entity_poly.pdbx_strand_id
1 'polypeptide(L)'
;MPRRVSWREKAVRVDAAEGEEVVSSLKSFDIDKSQTMACTLCPEAAHKMRYRLLVCSSEACVEVSGVKCAWRGKIVTCLETEHVSIFEFGDHNTLASSPRCKKLTTTQKAFCRELAENHLRPMRIRHALSRKFGTPLEELAPLKTVQNFVNHYGRTKMENHDRVDELRAWIHEHAFNGSELMTQPFTFGWEMDNAGEPVVGNGSDERPFIIGLSTKALMLRLLVPTDSFIFHLDATYKMNQCDYSVLVIGLSDRSRRFHLVALFIISQETQPVFEAALLSLRRLYYWVTQKNLVVQYAMADGDRAQCNALAAVFGDNPGYRFLMCFFHVMKKVQEHVKLFSSGTQASILRDIYDLHFARTHSDFLRMRNAILKRWVREFGALPFAKYMCGQWLTGNFTSWLAYMTPPGFATTNNPAETFNALLKRDYTLRRRLKMGSLLRELSACCQDQSSSVRAFEFGVVPTATLARRVSELKRANLLGLAEGQTVDGALTGDQTILLVVSLRAPRVIVTPNKRSEEGIAVSAQMGANYARMEVEMQPWGGWPVDVERQWCPCNYGFVFGSCIHVLFALRCTANVDSSGRDILVSRRKRKRTTVSVIDNTGRPRSNGPALSFE
;
A
#
# COMPACT_ATOMS: atom_id res chain seq x y z
N MET A 1 -66.97 18.02 -5.73
CA MET A 1 -65.84 18.87 -6.17
C MET A 1 -64.87 19.01 -5.00
N PRO A 2 -63.54 18.83 -5.17
CA PRO A 2 -62.61 19.07 -4.08
C PRO A 2 -62.64 20.56 -3.72
N ARG A 3 -62.77 20.89 -2.43
CA ARG A 3 -62.74 22.29 -1.95
C ARG A 3 -61.46 22.96 -2.44
N ARG A 4 -61.57 24.05 -3.21
CA ARG A 4 -60.43 24.90 -3.59
C ARG A 4 -59.84 25.51 -2.33
N VAL A 5 -58.66 25.04 -1.93
CA VAL A 5 -57.90 25.62 -0.82
C VAL A 5 -57.30 26.94 -1.29
N SER A 6 -57.67 28.05 -0.64
CA SER A 6 -57.13 29.38 -0.94
C SER A 6 -55.78 29.56 -0.25
N TRP A 7 -54.69 29.41 -1.00
CA TRP A 7 -53.33 29.50 -0.49
C TRP A 7 -52.88 30.96 -0.38
N ARG A 8 -52.36 31.39 0.77
CA ARG A 8 -51.70 32.68 0.95
C ARG A 8 -50.26 32.61 0.47
N GLU A 9 -49.80 33.61 -0.27
CA GLU A 9 -48.45 33.66 -0.81
C GLU A 9 -47.46 34.15 0.26
N LYS A 10 -46.35 33.44 0.43
CA LYS A 10 -45.24 33.86 1.30
C LYS A 10 -44.04 34.33 0.50
N ALA A 11 -43.77 33.69 -0.63
CA ALA A 11 -42.76 34.07 -1.60
C ALA A 11 -43.17 33.49 -2.96
N VAL A 12 -42.97 34.22 -4.05
CA VAL A 12 -43.38 33.78 -5.39
C VAL A 12 -42.25 34.01 -6.37
N ARG A 13 -41.83 32.94 -7.07
CA ARG A 13 -40.74 32.96 -8.06
C ARG A 13 -39.48 33.65 -7.52
N VAL A 14 -39.14 33.37 -6.28
CA VAL A 14 -37.87 33.80 -5.69
C VAL A 14 -36.77 32.82 -6.09
N ASP A 15 -35.52 33.24 -6.00
CA ASP A 15 -34.40 32.33 -6.20
C ASP A 15 -34.30 31.29 -5.06
N ALA A 16 -33.41 30.31 -5.21
CA ALA A 16 -33.26 29.24 -4.24
C ALA A 16 -32.74 29.72 -2.87
N ALA A 17 -31.98 30.82 -2.82
CA ALA A 17 -31.41 31.35 -1.58
C ALA A 17 -32.46 32.09 -0.75
N GLU A 18 -33.20 33.01 -1.38
CA GLU A 18 -34.32 33.73 -0.78
C GLU A 18 -35.45 32.75 -0.38
N GLY A 19 -35.73 31.75 -1.22
CA GLY A 19 -36.67 30.69 -0.90
C GLY A 19 -36.27 29.88 0.35
N GLU A 20 -34.99 29.55 0.52
CA GLU A 20 -34.52 28.83 1.70
C GLU A 20 -34.62 29.70 2.97
N GLU A 21 -34.41 31.02 2.88
CA GLU A 21 -34.59 31.95 3.99
C GLU A 21 -36.05 31.96 4.49
N VAL A 22 -37.01 32.07 3.58
CA VAL A 22 -38.44 32.03 3.90
C VAL A 22 -38.84 30.67 4.45
N VAL A 23 -38.31 29.56 3.91
CA VAL A 23 -38.55 28.22 4.48
C VAL A 23 -37.95 28.10 5.89
N SER A 24 -36.80 28.73 6.14
CA SER A 24 -36.11 28.70 7.45
C SER A 24 -36.83 29.51 8.53
N SER A 25 -37.64 30.51 8.14
CA SER A 25 -38.45 31.31 9.06
C SER A 25 -39.75 30.62 9.48
N LEU A 26 -40.17 29.55 8.79
CA LEU A 26 -41.37 28.78 9.15
C LEU A 26 -41.14 27.99 10.46
N LYS A 27 -42.23 27.73 11.20
CA LYS A 27 -42.20 26.79 12.33
C LYS A 27 -41.85 25.38 11.85
N SER A 28 -41.41 24.52 12.76
CA SER A 28 -41.12 23.12 12.45
C SER A 28 -42.29 22.46 11.68
N PHE A 29 -41.94 21.82 10.56
CA PHE A 29 -42.87 21.18 9.65
C PHE A 29 -42.31 19.87 9.09
N ASP A 30 -43.20 18.97 8.72
CA ASP A 30 -42.91 17.75 7.97
C ASP A 30 -43.44 17.85 6.53
N ILE A 31 -42.85 17.09 5.62
CA ILE A 31 -43.33 16.97 4.23
C ILE A 31 -44.34 15.82 4.17
N ASP A 32 -45.61 16.17 4.01
CA ASP A 32 -46.72 15.22 3.90
C ASP A 32 -46.79 14.58 2.52
N LYS A 33 -46.49 15.37 1.47
CA LYS A 33 -46.48 14.91 0.08
C LYS A 33 -45.36 15.54 -0.69
N SER A 34 -44.65 14.77 -1.52
CA SER A 34 -43.63 15.28 -2.46
C SER A 34 -43.75 14.55 -3.79
N GLN A 35 -44.07 15.26 -4.87
CA GLN A 35 -44.24 14.69 -6.21
C GLN A 35 -43.64 15.62 -7.29
N THR A 36 -43.40 15.07 -8.48
CA THR A 36 -43.05 15.87 -9.66
C THR A 36 -44.26 16.05 -10.55
N MET A 37 -44.41 17.23 -11.16
CA MET A 37 -45.51 17.57 -12.06
C MET A 37 -45.05 18.58 -13.11
N ALA A 38 -45.86 18.83 -14.15
CA ALA A 38 -45.56 19.84 -15.15
C ALA A 38 -45.32 21.21 -14.49
N CYS A 39 -44.30 21.93 -14.96
CA CYS A 39 -43.93 23.20 -14.37
C CYS A 39 -44.99 24.26 -14.66
N THR A 40 -45.54 24.86 -13.60
CA THR A 40 -46.45 26.01 -13.71
C THR A 40 -45.76 27.32 -13.38
N LEU A 41 -44.48 27.28 -13.01
CA LEU A 41 -43.68 28.47 -12.71
C LEU A 41 -43.07 29.11 -13.96
N CYS A 42 -42.93 28.37 -15.05
CA CYS A 42 -42.42 28.86 -16.31
C CYS A 42 -43.55 28.80 -17.35
N PRO A 43 -43.84 29.90 -18.08
CA PRO A 43 -44.83 29.87 -19.16
C PRO A 43 -44.40 28.84 -20.22
N GLU A 44 -45.33 27.98 -20.66
CA GLU A 44 -45.13 27.02 -21.77
C GLU A 44 -43.96 26.01 -21.59
N ALA A 45 -43.61 25.69 -20.35
CA ALA A 45 -42.49 24.82 -20.05
C ALA A 45 -42.79 23.31 -20.21
N ALA A 46 -41.96 22.61 -20.99
CA ALA A 46 -41.95 21.15 -21.10
C ALA A 46 -41.24 20.43 -19.92
N HIS A 47 -40.57 21.18 -19.05
CA HIS A 47 -39.86 20.63 -17.89
C HIS A 47 -40.78 20.41 -16.68
N LYS A 48 -40.25 19.71 -15.67
CA LYS A 48 -40.97 19.36 -14.44
C LYS A 48 -40.67 20.36 -13.31
N MET A 49 -41.63 20.55 -12.43
CA MET A 49 -41.45 21.16 -11.11
C MET A 49 -41.67 20.13 -10.01
N ARG A 50 -41.07 20.36 -8.84
CA ARG A 50 -41.31 19.57 -7.63
C ARG A 50 -42.36 20.27 -6.76
N TYR A 51 -43.46 19.58 -6.51
CA TYR A 51 -44.55 20.00 -5.64
C TYR A 51 -44.41 19.32 -4.28
N ARG A 52 -44.39 20.10 -3.20
CA ARG A 52 -44.35 19.62 -1.82
C ARG A 52 -45.47 20.22 -0.99
N LEU A 53 -46.19 19.36 -0.26
CA LEU A 53 -47.16 19.77 0.76
C LEU A 53 -46.53 19.59 2.14
N LEU A 54 -46.68 20.59 3.01
CA LEU A 54 -46.11 20.62 4.35
C LEU A 54 -47.22 20.58 5.40
N VAL A 55 -46.94 19.94 6.52
CA VAL A 55 -47.81 19.91 7.71
C VAL A 55 -47.01 20.40 8.92
N CYS A 56 -47.67 21.10 9.84
CA CYS A 56 -47.02 21.58 11.06
C CYS A 56 -46.60 20.41 11.96
N SER A 57 -45.35 20.41 12.41
CA SER A 57 -44.77 19.44 13.37
C SER A 57 -44.21 20.12 14.64
N SER A 58 -44.54 21.39 14.87
CA SER A 58 -44.17 22.15 16.06
C SER A 58 -44.79 21.58 17.34
N GLU A 59 -43.97 21.13 18.29
CA GLU A 59 -44.40 20.67 19.62
C GLU A 59 -45.23 21.73 20.34
N ALA A 60 -44.83 23.00 20.30
CA ALA A 60 -45.61 24.11 20.87
C ALA A 60 -47.04 24.23 20.31
N CYS A 61 -47.28 23.82 19.05
CA CYS A 61 -48.63 23.82 18.48
C CYS A 61 -49.46 22.61 18.93
N VAL A 62 -48.80 21.49 19.24
CA VAL A 62 -49.42 20.27 19.73
C VAL A 62 -49.83 20.43 21.19
N GLU A 63 -48.95 21.00 22.02
CA GLU A 63 -49.18 21.21 23.45
C GLU A 63 -50.36 22.15 23.74
N VAL A 64 -50.57 23.18 22.92
CA VAL A 64 -51.61 24.21 23.16
C VAL A 64 -53.03 23.70 22.94
N SER A 65 -53.26 22.79 21.99
CA SER A 65 -54.63 22.38 21.62
C SER A 65 -54.92 20.89 21.70
N GLY A 66 -53.91 20.02 21.81
CA GLY A 66 -54.05 18.56 21.74
C GLY A 66 -54.54 18.01 20.38
N VAL A 67 -55.10 18.86 19.52
CA VAL A 67 -55.59 18.56 18.17
C VAL A 67 -54.56 18.95 17.11
N LYS A 68 -54.52 18.20 16.00
CA LYS A 68 -53.59 18.41 14.87
C LYS A 68 -53.73 19.83 14.32
N CYS A 69 -52.60 20.55 14.27
CA CYS A 69 -52.55 21.93 13.78
C CYS A 69 -53.11 22.08 12.36
N ALA A 70 -53.93 23.11 12.16
CA ALA A 70 -54.61 23.38 10.89
C ALA A 70 -53.66 23.92 9.80
N TRP A 71 -52.52 24.50 10.18
CA TRP A 71 -51.55 25.06 9.25
C TRP A 71 -51.04 24.02 8.24
N ARG A 72 -50.98 24.43 6.97
CA ARG A 72 -50.39 23.70 5.86
C ARG A 72 -49.47 24.62 5.08
N GLY A 73 -48.37 24.07 4.56
CA GLY A 73 -47.48 24.76 3.63
C GLY A 73 -47.52 24.10 2.24
N LYS A 74 -47.17 24.86 1.21
CA LYS A 74 -46.99 24.37 -0.15
C LYS A 74 -45.74 25.00 -0.74
N ILE A 75 -44.81 24.17 -1.22
CA ILE A 75 -43.61 24.61 -1.90
C ILE A 75 -43.62 24.03 -3.31
N VAL A 76 -43.44 24.89 -4.31
CA VAL A 76 -43.21 24.49 -5.70
C VAL A 76 -41.85 25.01 -6.15
N THR A 77 -41.01 24.10 -6.64
CA THR A 77 -39.65 24.41 -7.10
C THR A 77 -39.49 23.98 -8.56
N CYS A 78 -39.10 24.90 -9.45
CA CYS A 78 -38.73 24.55 -10.82
C CYS A 78 -37.46 23.70 -10.80
N LEU A 79 -37.42 22.59 -11.53
CA LEU A 79 -36.23 21.72 -11.56
C LEU A 79 -35.15 22.18 -12.55
N GLU A 80 -35.44 23.19 -13.36
CA GLU A 80 -34.51 23.73 -14.36
C GLU A 80 -33.95 25.10 -13.94
N THR A 81 -34.81 26.03 -13.54
CA THR A 81 -34.39 27.39 -13.13
C THR A 81 -34.15 27.52 -11.62
N GLU A 82 -34.41 26.46 -10.85
CA GLU A 82 -34.33 26.42 -9.38
C GLU A 82 -35.19 27.46 -8.61
N HIS A 83 -36.02 28.26 -9.29
CA HIS A 83 -36.91 29.22 -8.65
C HIS A 83 -37.98 28.54 -7.81
N VAL A 84 -38.36 29.18 -6.70
CA VAL A 84 -39.25 28.64 -5.68
C VAL A 84 -40.44 29.57 -5.45
N SER A 85 -41.63 28.99 -5.29
CA SER A 85 -42.79 29.69 -4.71
C SER A 85 -43.30 28.93 -3.49
N ILE A 86 -43.56 29.67 -2.42
CA ILE A 86 -43.94 29.16 -1.10
C ILE A 86 -45.28 29.79 -0.73
N PHE A 87 -46.19 28.93 -0.29
CA PHE A 87 -47.53 29.32 0.11
C PHE A 87 -47.91 28.66 1.44
N GLU A 88 -48.87 29.25 2.13
CA GLU A 88 -49.42 28.69 3.37
C GLU A 88 -50.95 28.71 3.37
N PHE A 89 -51.55 27.88 4.22
CA PHE A 89 -52.98 27.80 4.42
C PHE A 89 -53.29 27.50 5.89
N GLY A 90 -54.28 28.21 6.45
CA GLY A 90 -54.63 28.12 7.86
C GLY A 90 -53.58 28.75 8.77
N ASP A 91 -53.88 28.79 10.07
CA ASP A 91 -53.01 29.39 11.08
C ASP A 91 -52.46 28.32 12.03
N HIS A 92 -51.32 28.63 12.65
CA HIS A 92 -50.76 27.79 13.70
C HIS A 92 -51.59 27.92 14.99
N ASN A 93 -51.64 26.85 15.79
CA ASN A 93 -52.41 26.83 17.05
C ASN A 93 -51.85 27.79 18.11
N THR A 94 -50.60 28.23 17.95
CA THR A 94 -49.94 29.20 18.81
C THR A 94 -49.04 30.11 17.99
N LEU A 95 -48.81 31.32 18.50
CA LEU A 95 -47.81 32.25 17.98
C LEU A 95 -46.41 31.96 18.54
N ALA A 96 -46.28 31.20 19.63
CA ALA A 96 -45.00 30.89 20.28
C ALA A 96 -43.98 30.26 19.32
N SER A 97 -42.76 30.79 19.28
CA SER A 97 -41.69 30.29 18.42
C SER A 97 -41.42 28.80 18.69
N SER A 98 -41.42 28.00 17.62
CA SER A 98 -40.99 26.60 17.66
C SER A 98 -39.49 26.53 17.40
N PRO A 99 -38.76 25.52 17.90
CA PRO A 99 -37.39 25.26 17.43
C PRO A 99 -37.40 25.17 15.90
N ARG A 100 -36.62 26.01 15.23
CA ARG A 100 -36.52 25.98 13.76
C ARG A 100 -35.95 24.62 13.33
N CYS A 101 -36.41 24.09 12.20
CA CYS A 101 -35.85 22.85 11.66
C CYS A 101 -34.36 23.07 11.39
N LYS A 102 -33.49 22.39 12.16
CA LYS A 102 -32.03 22.50 12.06
C LYS A 102 -31.55 21.82 10.77
N LYS A 103 -31.65 22.55 9.64
CA LYS A 103 -31.20 22.12 8.31
C LYS A 103 -29.77 22.59 8.06
N LEU A 104 -29.11 21.90 7.13
CA LEU A 104 -27.81 22.33 6.63
C LEU A 104 -27.99 23.53 5.70
N THR A 105 -27.32 24.64 5.99
CA THR A 105 -27.26 25.81 5.09
C THR A 105 -26.48 25.46 3.81
N THR A 106 -26.58 26.28 2.77
CA THR A 106 -25.84 26.07 1.51
C THR A 106 -24.32 26.01 1.74
N THR A 107 -23.79 26.88 2.58
CA THR A 107 -22.36 26.89 2.94
C THR A 107 -21.95 25.66 3.74
N GLN A 108 -22.80 25.20 4.67
CA GLN A 108 -22.56 23.95 5.40
C GLN A 108 -22.64 22.73 4.48
N LYS A 109 -23.57 22.71 3.51
CA LYS A 109 -23.65 21.66 2.48
C LYS A 109 -22.39 21.61 1.63
N ALA A 110 -21.87 22.76 1.19
CA ALA A 110 -20.62 22.84 0.44
C ALA A 110 -19.44 22.27 1.25
N PHE A 111 -19.33 22.65 2.53
CA PHE A 111 -18.30 22.10 3.40
C PHE A 111 -18.47 20.60 3.67
N CYS A 112 -19.70 20.12 3.83
CA CYS A 112 -19.99 18.69 3.94
C CYS A 112 -19.55 17.91 2.70
N ARG A 113 -19.71 18.48 1.50
CA ARG A 113 -19.25 17.86 0.23
C ARG A 113 -17.74 17.73 0.22
N GLU A 114 -17.03 18.83 0.48
CA GLU A 114 -15.56 18.85 0.56
C GLU A 114 -15.02 17.79 1.53
N LEU A 115 -15.59 17.72 2.74
CA LEU A 115 -15.17 16.73 3.72
C LEU A 115 -15.57 15.30 3.35
N ALA A 116 -16.70 15.12 2.65
CA ALA A 116 -17.11 13.81 2.14
C ALA A 116 -16.17 13.31 1.04
N GLU A 117 -15.73 14.19 0.13
CA GLU A 117 -14.72 13.90 -0.91
C GLU A 117 -13.39 13.47 -0.28
N ASN A 118 -13.02 14.04 0.86
CA ASN A 118 -11.87 13.65 1.65
C ASN A 118 -12.12 12.42 2.55
N HIS A 119 -13.19 11.66 2.31
CA HIS A 119 -13.54 10.45 3.04
C HIS A 119 -13.72 10.64 4.56
N LEU A 120 -14.16 11.81 5.04
CA LEU A 120 -14.53 11.96 6.45
C LEU A 120 -15.87 11.28 6.75
N ARG A 121 -15.97 10.65 7.93
CA ARG A 121 -17.23 10.06 8.40
C ARG A 121 -18.23 11.15 8.79
N PRO A 122 -19.55 10.94 8.61
CA PRO A 122 -20.58 11.94 8.94
C PRO A 122 -20.48 12.53 10.35
N MET A 123 -20.08 11.75 11.35
CA MET A 123 -19.85 12.28 12.71
C MET A 123 -18.66 13.24 12.78
N ARG A 124 -17.55 12.90 12.11
CA ARG A 124 -16.37 13.78 12.01
C ARG A 124 -16.71 15.06 11.25
N ILE A 125 -17.55 14.96 10.20
CA ILE A 125 -18.08 16.10 9.46
C ILE A 125 -18.93 16.99 10.38
N ARG A 126 -19.83 16.42 11.19
CA ARG A 126 -20.63 17.19 12.17
C ARG A 126 -19.77 17.92 13.20
N HIS A 127 -18.73 17.29 13.73
CA HIS A 127 -17.78 17.98 14.62
C HIS A 127 -16.97 19.06 13.90
N ALA A 128 -16.62 18.85 12.62
CA ALA A 128 -15.92 19.85 11.82
C ALA A 128 -16.82 21.05 11.50
N LEU A 129 -18.12 20.83 11.23
CA LEU A 129 -19.12 21.88 11.10
C LEU A 129 -19.16 22.76 12.35
N SER A 130 -19.21 22.15 13.54
CA SER A 130 -19.23 22.89 14.81
C SER A 130 -18.02 23.81 14.96
N ARG A 131 -16.82 23.29 14.68
CA ARG A 131 -15.58 24.09 14.75
C ARG A 131 -15.50 25.18 13.69
N LYS A 132 -15.86 24.89 12.43
CA LYS A 132 -15.73 25.83 11.31
C LYS A 132 -16.72 26.99 11.40
N PHE A 133 -17.92 26.73 11.88
CA PHE A 133 -19.00 27.72 11.94
C PHE A 133 -19.26 28.28 13.35
N GLY A 134 -18.44 27.90 14.34
CA GLY A 134 -18.61 28.34 15.74
C GLY A 134 -19.94 27.94 16.37
N THR A 135 -20.64 26.97 15.79
CA THR A 135 -21.99 26.58 16.20
C THR A 135 -21.92 25.40 17.18
N PRO A 136 -22.53 25.49 18.38
CA PRO A 136 -22.65 24.37 19.30
C PRO A 136 -23.26 23.12 18.64
N LEU A 137 -22.88 21.92 19.09
CA LEU A 137 -23.37 20.67 18.49
C LEU A 137 -24.88 20.50 18.65
N GLU A 138 -25.43 21.05 19.73
CA GLU A 138 -26.84 21.07 20.09
C GLU A 138 -27.63 21.91 19.10
N GLU A 139 -27.05 22.99 18.58
CA GLU A 139 -27.68 23.92 17.64
C GLU A 139 -27.53 23.49 16.18
N LEU A 140 -26.57 22.61 15.88
CA LEU A 140 -26.36 22.07 14.54
C LEU A 140 -27.44 21.07 14.10
N ALA A 141 -27.51 20.87 12.78
CA ALA A 141 -28.30 19.81 12.18
C ALA A 141 -28.00 18.45 12.83
N PRO A 142 -29.02 17.62 13.12
CA PRO A 142 -28.84 16.29 13.68
C PRO A 142 -27.89 15.44 12.82
N LEU A 143 -27.18 14.51 13.45
CA LEU A 143 -26.27 13.60 12.75
C LEU A 143 -26.95 12.89 11.57
N LYS A 144 -28.21 12.47 11.75
CA LYS A 144 -29.01 11.81 10.71
C LYS A 144 -29.16 12.67 9.44
N THR A 145 -29.29 13.98 9.59
CA THR A 145 -29.36 14.93 8.46
C THR A 145 -28.03 14.99 7.71
N VAL A 146 -26.91 15.07 8.44
CA VAL A 146 -25.55 15.05 7.85
C VAL A 146 -25.31 13.71 7.15
N GLN A 147 -25.66 12.59 7.78
CA GLN A 147 -25.56 11.24 7.21
C GLN A 147 -26.35 11.13 5.91
N ASN A 148 -27.62 11.54 5.91
CA ASN A 148 -28.47 11.46 4.73
C ASN A 148 -27.92 12.29 3.57
N PHE A 149 -27.48 13.53 3.86
CA PHE A 149 -26.88 14.41 2.87
C PHE A 149 -25.61 13.81 2.27
N VAL A 150 -24.66 13.41 3.12
CA VAL A 150 -23.36 12.83 2.68
C VAL A 150 -23.57 11.52 1.93
N ASN A 151 -24.48 10.65 2.38
CA ASN A 151 -24.78 9.39 1.71
C ASN A 151 -25.49 9.57 0.37
N HIS A 152 -26.33 10.60 0.24
CA HIS A 152 -26.97 10.94 -1.03
C HIS A 152 -25.95 11.51 -2.01
N TYR A 153 -25.13 12.47 -1.55
CA TYR A 153 -24.06 13.06 -2.34
C TYR A 153 -23.05 11.99 -2.81
N GLY A 154 -22.57 11.15 -1.88
CA GLY A 154 -21.63 10.09 -2.23
C GLY A 154 -22.17 9.12 -3.27
N ARG A 155 -23.46 8.76 -3.21
CA ARG A 155 -24.09 7.87 -4.20
C ARG A 155 -24.26 8.51 -5.57
N THR A 156 -24.48 9.83 -5.64
CA THR A 156 -24.86 10.52 -6.88
C THR A 156 -23.70 11.26 -7.54
N LYS A 157 -22.60 11.50 -6.82
CA LYS A 157 -21.47 12.32 -7.27
C LYS A 157 -20.09 11.71 -6.99
N MET A 158 -20.01 10.60 -6.27
CA MET A 158 -18.72 9.98 -5.88
C MET A 158 -18.65 8.48 -6.18
N GLU A 159 -19.56 7.94 -7.00
CA GLU A 159 -19.63 6.51 -7.33
C GLU A 159 -19.65 5.61 -6.07
N ASN A 160 -20.25 6.06 -4.96
CA ASN A 160 -20.28 5.30 -3.71
C ASN A 160 -21.42 4.27 -3.70
N HIS A 161 -21.36 3.31 -4.63
CA HIS A 161 -22.28 2.20 -4.79
C HIS A 161 -21.56 0.93 -5.28
N ASP A 162 -22.29 -0.18 -5.26
CA ASP A 162 -21.85 -1.50 -5.74
C ASP A 162 -22.77 -2.04 -6.86
N ARG A 163 -23.50 -1.15 -7.53
CA ARG A 163 -24.44 -1.48 -8.62
C ARG A 163 -23.68 -1.84 -9.90
N VAL A 164 -23.78 -3.10 -10.31
CA VAL A 164 -22.98 -3.66 -11.44
C VAL A 164 -23.18 -2.87 -12.74
N ASP A 165 -24.40 -2.43 -13.07
CA ASP A 165 -24.65 -1.70 -14.32
C ASP A 165 -23.99 -0.32 -14.34
N GLU A 166 -24.02 0.40 -13.22
CA GLU A 166 -23.34 1.69 -13.06
C GLU A 166 -21.81 1.50 -13.08
N LEU A 167 -21.30 0.44 -12.44
CA LEU A 167 -19.87 0.09 -12.50
C LEU A 167 -19.44 -0.27 -13.92
N ARG A 168 -20.26 -1.02 -14.66
CA ARG A 168 -19.99 -1.40 -16.05
C ARG A 168 -19.90 -0.17 -16.93
N ALA A 169 -20.85 0.76 -16.81
CA ALA A 169 -20.82 2.02 -17.54
C ALA A 169 -19.54 2.82 -17.24
N TRP A 170 -19.15 2.92 -15.97
CA TRP A 170 -17.90 3.59 -15.59
C TRP A 170 -16.66 2.90 -16.17
N ILE A 171 -16.61 1.56 -16.14
CA ILE A 171 -15.50 0.78 -16.68
C ILE A 171 -15.37 1.01 -18.20
N HIS A 172 -16.47 0.91 -18.94
CA HIS A 172 -16.52 1.11 -20.39
C HIS A 172 -16.16 2.54 -20.78
N GLU A 173 -16.64 3.56 -20.05
CA GLU A 173 -16.26 4.96 -20.28
C GLU A 173 -14.75 5.18 -20.16
N HIS A 174 -14.07 4.38 -19.33
CA HIS A 174 -12.63 4.47 -19.08
C HIS A 174 -11.85 3.32 -19.73
N ALA A 175 -12.44 2.53 -20.62
CA ALA A 175 -11.78 1.38 -21.22
C ALA A 175 -10.67 1.82 -22.18
N PHE A 176 -9.56 1.06 -22.17
CA PHE A 176 -8.43 1.32 -23.04
C PHE A 176 -8.84 1.27 -24.52
N ASN A 177 -8.69 2.39 -25.21
CA ASN A 177 -8.92 2.54 -26.64
C ASN A 177 -7.66 2.97 -27.40
N GLY A 178 -6.55 3.24 -26.69
CA GLY A 178 -5.27 3.60 -27.27
C GLY A 178 -5.07 5.10 -27.50
N SER A 179 -6.09 5.95 -27.31
CA SER A 179 -5.97 7.41 -27.42
C SER A 179 -5.49 8.09 -26.14
N GLU A 180 -5.42 7.37 -25.02
CA GLU A 180 -5.14 7.93 -23.70
C GLU A 180 -3.75 8.56 -23.63
N LEU A 181 -3.62 9.63 -22.86
CA LEU A 181 -2.31 10.25 -22.58
C LEU A 181 -1.43 9.31 -21.73
N MET A 182 -0.12 9.58 -21.71
CA MET A 182 0.87 8.71 -21.05
C MET A 182 0.54 8.38 -19.60
N THR A 183 0.07 9.38 -18.84
CA THR A 183 -0.24 9.22 -17.42
C THR A 183 -1.73 8.96 -17.17
N GLN A 184 -2.58 9.11 -18.19
CA GLN A 184 -4.03 8.98 -18.04
C GLN A 184 -4.37 7.52 -17.71
N PRO A 185 -5.12 7.27 -16.61
CA PRO A 185 -5.54 5.94 -16.25
C PRO A 185 -6.68 5.46 -17.12
N PHE A 186 -6.68 4.16 -17.39
CA PHE A 186 -7.72 3.44 -18.11
C PHE A 186 -7.95 2.07 -17.48
N THR A 187 -9.08 1.48 -17.81
CA THR A 187 -9.45 0.11 -17.43
C THR A 187 -9.19 -0.86 -18.58
N PHE A 188 -8.98 -2.13 -18.25
CA PHE A 188 -8.84 -3.21 -19.22
C PHE A 188 -9.24 -4.55 -18.58
N GLY A 189 -9.69 -5.50 -19.40
CA GLY A 189 -10.07 -6.85 -18.98
C GLY A 189 -9.47 -7.92 -19.89
N TRP A 190 -9.79 -9.18 -19.67
CA TRP A 190 -9.39 -10.30 -20.55
C TRP A 190 -10.47 -10.61 -21.59
N GLU A 191 -11.64 -11.03 -21.12
CA GLU A 191 -12.81 -11.25 -21.96
C GLU A 191 -13.35 -9.91 -22.47
N MET A 192 -13.63 -9.86 -23.76
CA MET A 192 -14.18 -8.69 -24.45
C MET A 192 -15.54 -9.08 -25.03
N ASP A 193 -16.50 -8.17 -24.97
CA ASP A 193 -17.80 -8.36 -25.60
C ASP A 193 -17.76 -8.07 -27.11
N ASN A 194 -18.91 -8.18 -27.77
CA ASN A 194 -19.02 -7.95 -29.21
C ASN A 194 -18.73 -6.50 -29.63
N ALA A 195 -18.76 -5.54 -28.70
CA ALA A 195 -18.40 -4.15 -28.94
C ALA A 195 -16.89 -3.91 -28.74
N GLY A 196 -16.13 -4.94 -28.32
CA GLY A 196 -14.72 -4.80 -27.96
C GLY A 196 -14.51 -4.20 -26.59
N GLU A 197 -15.54 -4.14 -25.74
CA GLU A 197 -15.47 -3.62 -24.39
C GLU A 197 -15.17 -4.73 -23.37
N PRO A 198 -14.49 -4.44 -22.25
CA PRO A 198 -14.25 -5.43 -21.20
C PRO A 198 -15.54 -6.02 -20.65
N VAL A 199 -15.62 -7.35 -20.54
CA VAL A 199 -16.74 -8.03 -19.89
C VAL A 199 -16.69 -7.80 -18.38
N VAL A 200 -17.73 -7.18 -17.83
CA VAL A 200 -17.86 -6.91 -16.38
C VAL A 200 -18.80 -7.92 -15.73
N GLY A 201 -18.22 -8.87 -14.99
CA GLY A 201 -18.93 -9.84 -14.17
C GLY A 201 -19.61 -9.20 -12.95
N ASN A 202 -20.52 -9.94 -12.30
CA ASN A 202 -21.12 -9.52 -11.02
C ASN A 202 -20.35 -10.10 -9.80
N GLY A 203 -19.29 -10.87 -10.08
CA GLY A 203 -18.46 -11.56 -9.10
C GLY A 203 -19.08 -12.80 -8.48
N SER A 204 -20.10 -13.39 -9.12
CA SER A 204 -20.47 -14.79 -8.87
C SER A 204 -19.41 -15.74 -9.46
N ASP A 205 -19.50 -17.02 -9.13
CA ASP A 205 -18.56 -18.03 -9.62
C ASP A 205 -18.65 -18.23 -11.13
N GLU A 206 -19.84 -18.05 -11.71
CA GLU A 206 -20.08 -18.12 -13.16
C GLU A 206 -19.68 -16.85 -13.89
N ARG A 207 -19.64 -15.70 -13.20
CA ARG A 207 -19.36 -14.39 -13.79
C ARG A 207 -18.39 -13.60 -12.91
N PRO A 208 -17.11 -14.02 -12.86
CA PRO A 208 -16.10 -13.38 -12.03
C PRO A 208 -15.91 -11.91 -12.43
N PHE A 209 -15.70 -11.05 -11.44
CA PHE A 209 -15.31 -9.65 -11.62
C PHE A 209 -13.79 -9.58 -11.74
N ILE A 210 -13.27 -9.26 -12.94
CA ILE A 210 -11.83 -9.20 -13.23
C ILE A 210 -11.54 -7.93 -14.03
N ILE A 211 -11.12 -6.86 -13.36
CA ILE A 211 -10.87 -5.56 -14.00
C ILE A 211 -9.52 -5.01 -13.58
N GLY A 212 -8.68 -4.71 -14.56
CA GLY A 212 -7.38 -4.08 -14.40
C GLY A 212 -7.45 -2.56 -14.60
N LEU A 213 -6.60 -1.83 -13.90
CA LEU A 213 -6.34 -0.41 -14.07
C LEU A 213 -4.84 -0.19 -14.26
N SER A 214 -4.49 0.64 -15.22
CA SER A 214 -3.11 1.05 -15.48
C SER A 214 -3.05 2.37 -16.27
N THR A 215 -1.85 2.78 -16.64
CA THR A 215 -1.57 3.88 -17.57
C THR A 215 -0.52 3.39 -18.58
N LYS A 216 -0.36 4.09 -19.71
CA LYS A 216 0.70 3.75 -20.67
C LYS A 216 2.08 3.86 -20.01
N ALA A 217 2.33 4.90 -19.21
CA ALA A 217 3.61 5.09 -18.51
C ALA A 217 3.92 3.98 -17.50
N LEU A 218 2.91 3.43 -16.80
CA LEU A 218 3.11 2.27 -15.94
C LEU A 218 3.44 1.02 -16.75
N MET A 219 2.75 0.79 -17.87
CA MET A 219 3.06 -0.34 -18.77
C MET A 219 4.48 -0.26 -19.35
N LEU A 220 4.95 0.94 -19.72
CA LEU A 220 6.30 1.13 -20.26
C LEU A 220 7.42 0.79 -19.26
N ARG A 221 7.13 0.67 -17.95
CA ARG A 221 8.11 0.20 -16.96
C ARG A 221 8.59 -1.23 -17.24
N LEU A 222 7.80 -2.03 -17.95
CA LEU A 222 8.15 -3.39 -18.36
C LEU A 222 9.14 -3.44 -19.53
N LEU A 223 9.52 -2.31 -20.14
CA LEU A 223 10.51 -2.26 -21.23
C LEU A 223 11.96 -2.49 -20.77
N VAL A 224 12.22 -2.52 -19.46
CA VAL A 224 13.55 -2.80 -18.92
C VAL A 224 13.97 -4.25 -19.25
N PRO A 225 15.29 -4.54 -19.33
CA PRO A 225 15.79 -5.90 -19.57
C PRO A 225 15.21 -6.93 -18.58
N THR A 226 14.91 -8.14 -19.05
CA THR A 226 14.19 -9.16 -18.27
C THR A 226 14.96 -9.70 -17.07
N ASP A 227 16.29 -9.59 -17.09
CA ASP A 227 17.20 -9.96 -16.00
C ASP A 227 17.41 -8.82 -14.99
N SER A 228 16.83 -7.64 -15.24
CA SER A 228 17.00 -6.45 -14.40
C SER A 228 15.89 -6.22 -13.37
N PHE A 229 14.87 -7.09 -13.33
CA PHE A 229 13.74 -6.99 -12.40
C PHE A 229 13.26 -8.34 -11.85
N ILE A 230 12.56 -8.28 -10.72
CA ILE A 230 11.63 -9.32 -10.29
C ILE A 230 10.21 -8.82 -10.53
N PHE A 231 9.40 -9.62 -11.22
CA PHE A 231 7.97 -9.38 -11.39
C PHE A 231 7.24 -9.83 -10.13
N HIS A 232 6.46 -8.94 -9.53
CA HIS A 232 5.74 -9.19 -8.29
C HIS A 232 4.25 -9.29 -8.53
N LEU A 233 3.64 -10.27 -7.87
CA LEU A 233 2.21 -10.49 -7.79
C LEU A 233 1.82 -10.59 -6.30
N ASP A 234 0.98 -9.69 -5.81
CA ASP A 234 0.54 -9.72 -4.41
C ASP A 234 -0.92 -9.31 -4.26
N ALA A 235 -1.71 -10.13 -3.55
CA ALA A 235 -3.13 -9.87 -3.33
C ALA A 235 -3.35 -9.09 -2.03
N THR A 236 -4.13 -8.02 -2.09
CA THR A 236 -4.38 -7.15 -0.94
C THR A 236 -5.86 -7.07 -0.57
N TYR A 237 -6.13 -7.45 0.69
CA TYR A 237 -7.48 -7.60 1.22
C TYR A 237 -7.97 -6.38 2.01
N LYS A 238 -9.27 -6.37 2.33
CA LYS A 238 -9.96 -5.34 3.14
C LYS A 238 -9.98 -3.96 2.49
N MET A 239 -10.05 -3.93 1.15
CA MET A 239 -10.10 -2.71 0.35
C MET A 239 -11.53 -2.29 -0.01
N ASN A 240 -12.42 -3.26 -0.23
CA ASN A 240 -13.82 -3.04 -0.56
C ASN A 240 -14.77 -3.75 0.41
N GLN A 241 -16.06 -3.44 0.32
CA GLN A 241 -17.15 -4.02 1.14
C GLN A 241 -17.58 -5.41 0.67
N CYS A 242 -17.29 -5.78 -0.58
CA CYS A 242 -17.56 -7.09 -1.16
C CYS A 242 -16.48 -8.14 -0.82
N ASP A 243 -15.44 -7.75 -0.09
CA ASP A 243 -14.29 -8.58 0.25
C ASP A 243 -13.51 -9.13 -0.96
N TYR A 244 -13.63 -8.50 -2.13
CA TYR A 244 -12.80 -8.80 -3.30
C TYR A 244 -11.35 -8.40 -3.05
N SER A 245 -10.41 -9.15 -3.63
CA SER A 245 -9.00 -8.86 -3.53
C SER A 245 -8.59 -7.81 -4.55
N VAL A 246 -7.70 -6.90 -4.13
CA VAL A 246 -6.99 -6.03 -5.06
C VAL A 246 -5.63 -6.65 -5.32
N LEU A 247 -5.44 -7.20 -6.51
CA LEU A 247 -4.19 -7.80 -6.96
C LEU A 247 -3.26 -6.70 -7.48
N VAL A 248 -2.09 -6.59 -6.86
CA VAL A 248 -1.09 -5.57 -7.18
C VAL A 248 0.01 -6.22 -8.00
N ILE A 249 0.27 -5.65 -9.18
CA ILE A 249 1.31 -6.09 -10.09
C ILE A 249 2.35 -4.99 -10.22
N GLY A 250 3.62 -5.35 -10.05
CA GLY A 250 4.72 -4.40 -10.23
C GLY A 250 6.07 -5.08 -10.33
N LEU A 251 7.10 -4.27 -10.45
CA LEU A 251 8.48 -4.71 -10.56
C LEU A 251 9.24 -4.34 -9.29
N SER A 252 10.19 -5.18 -8.86
CA SER A 252 11.28 -4.70 -8.02
C SER A 252 12.59 -4.63 -8.79
N ASP A 253 13.27 -3.50 -8.64
CA ASP A 253 14.60 -3.29 -9.22
C ASP A 253 15.70 -3.94 -8.35
N ARG A 254 16.95 -3.84 -8.79
CA ARG A 254 18.08 -4.43 -8.05
C ARG A 254 18.35 -3.76 -6.70
N SER A 255 17.78 -2.58 -6.48
CA SER A 255 17.76 -1.90 -5.18
C SER A 255 16.55 -2.27 -4.32
N ARG A 256 15.73 -3.24 -4.76
CA ARG A 256 14.50 -3.73 -4.09
C ARG A 256 13.42 -2.66 -3.97
N ARG A 257 13.45 -1.63 -4.82
CA ARG A 257 12.40 -0.62 -4.89
C ARG A 257 11.26 -1.15 -5.76
N PHE A 258 10.04 -0.97 -5.29
CA PHE A 258 8.84 -1.38 -6.01
C PHE A 258 8.39 -0.31 -7.01
N HIS A 259 8.02 -0.75 -8.20
CA HIS A 259 7.51 0.07 -9.30
C HIS A 259 6.18 -0.51 -9.76
N LEU A 260 5.07 0.19 -9.50
CA LEU A 260 3.73 -0.27 -9.89
C LEU A 260 3.62 -0.43 -11.41
N VAL A 261 2.92 -1.47 -11.86
CA VAL A 261 2.59 -1.73 -13.27
C VAL A 261 1.07 -1.74 -13.47
N ALA A 262 0.32 -2.47 -12.65
CA ALA A 262 -1.14 -2.53 -12.75
C ALA A 262 -1.79 -2.88 -11.41
N LEU A 263 -3.05 -2.50 -11.26
CA LEU A 263 -3.91 -2.89 -10.15
C LEU A 263 -5.12 -3.64 -10.72
N PHE A 264 -5.45 -4.79 -10.17
CA PHE A 264 -6.64 -5.54 -10.56
C PHE A 264 -7.59 -5.69 -9.38
N ILE A 265 -8.89 -5.66 -9.64
CA ILE A 265 -9.91 -6.12 -8.70
C ILE A 265 -10.36 -7.50 -9.18
N ILE A 266 -10.21 -8.50 -8.32
CA ILE A 266 -10.61 -9.88 -8.58
C ILE A 266 -11.58 -10.39 -7.51
N SER A 267 -12.68 -10.99 -7.92
CA SER A 267 -13.68 -11.55 -6.99
C SER A 267 -13.29 -12.90 -6.40
N GLN A 268 -12.51 -13.71 -7.12
CA GLN A 268 -12.04 -15.02 -6.66
C GLN A 268 -10.52 -15.17 -6.85
N GLU A 269 -9.89 -15.96 -5.99
CA GLU A 269 -8.45 -16.25 -6.03
C GLU A 269 -8.19 -17.64 -6.61
N THR A 270 -8.72 -17.90 -7.81
CA THR A 270 -8.54 -19.15 -8.54
C THR A 270 -7.51 -19.00 -9.65
N GLN A 271 -6.92 -20.11 -10.08
CA GLN A 271 -5.91 -20.10 -11.15
C GLN A 271 -6.45 -19.47 -12.44
N PRO A 272 -7.66 -19.80 -12.95
CA PRO A 272 -8.21 -19.16 -14.15
C PRO A 272 -8.36 -17.64 -14.03
N VAL A 273 -8.73 -17.13 -12.85
CA VAL A 273 -8.87 -15.69 -12.61
C VAL A 273 -7.51 -14.99 -12.66
N PHE A 274 -6.49 -15.56 -12.02
CA PHE A 274 -5.13 -15.04 -12.10
C PHE A 274 -4.56 -15.11 -13.52
N GLU A 275 -4.79 -16.20 -14.26
CA GLU A 275 -4.39 -16.33 -15.65
C GLU A 275 -5.05 -15.27 -16.53
N ALA A 276 -6.36 -15.04 -16.40
CA ALA A 276 -7.07 -13.99 -17.12
C ALA A 276 -6.47 -12.59 -16.84
N ALA A 277 -6.20 -12.28 -15.57
CA ALA A 277 -5.55 -11.01 -15.20
C ALA A 277 -4.15 -10.87 -15.85
N LEU A 278 -3.34 -11.92 -15.82
CA LEU A 278 -1.99 -11.91 -16.40
C LEU A 278 -1.99 -11.90 -17.94
N LEU A 279 -2.93 -12.61 -18.58
CA LEU A 279 -3.09 -12.61 -20.04
C LEU A 279 -3.60 -11.27 -20.55
N SER A 280 -4.53 -10.63 -19.84
CA SER A 280 -4.95 -9.26 -20.16
C SER A 280 -3.81 -8.24 -20.02
N LEU A 281 -2.97 -8.38 -18.99
CA LEU A 281 -1.75 -7.59 -18.83
C LEU A 281 -0.79 -7.79 -20.01
N ARG A 282 -0.54 -9.05 -20.41
CA ARG A 282 0.34 -9.38 -21.55
C ARG A 282 -0.18 -8.77 -22.85
N ARG A 283 -1.50 -8.84 -23.08
CA ARG A 283 -2.16 -8.24 -24.24
C ARG A 283 -2.05 -6.72 -24.23
N LEU A 284 -2.33 -6.08 -23.09
CA LEU A 284 -2.20 -4.63 -22.95
C LEU A 284 -0.77 -4.18 -23.21
N TYR A 285 0.22 -4.87 -22.63
CA TYR A 285 1.63 -4.57 -22.89
C TYR A 285 1.97 -4.64 -24.38
N TYR A 286 1.49 -5.67 -25.09
CA TYR A 286 1.66 -5.75 -26.54
C TYR A 286 1.00 -4.57 -27.28
N TRP A 287 -0.24 -4.21 -26.93
CA TRP A 287 -0.92 -3.08 -27.55
C TRP A 287 -0.16 -1.76 -27.37
N VAL A 288 0.38 -1.52 -26.17
CA VAL A 288 1.12 -0.29 -25.85
C VAL A 288 2.53 -0.27 -26.46
N THR A 289 3.22 -1.41 -26.52
CA THR A 289 4.67 -1.44 -26.84
C THR A 289 5.02 -2.11 -28.16
N GLN A 290 4.09 -2.84 -28.76
CA GLN A 290 4.31 -3.73 -29.92
C GLN A 290 5.40 -4.79 -29.66
N LYS A 291 5.56 -5.21 -28.39
CA LYS A 291 6.49 -6.24 -27.95
C LYS A 291 5.78 -7.31 -27.13
N ASN A 292 6.28 -8.54 -27.19
CA ASN A 292 5.82 -9.60 -26.31
C ASN A 292 6.41 -9.41 -24.91
N LEU A 293 5.57 -9.51 -23.88
CA LEU A 293 6.04 -9.46 -22.49
C LEU A 293 6.76 -10.76 -22.16
N VAL A 294 8.04 -10.65 -21.78
CA VAL A 294 8.85 -11.76 -21.29
C VAL A 294 9.18 -11.50 -19.82
N VAL A 295 8.96 -12.49 -18.97
CA VAL A 295 9.29 -12.45 -17.55
C VAL A 295 10.29 -13.55 -17.26
N GLN A 296 11.42 -13.21 -16.64
CA GLN A 296 12.45 -14.17 -16.24
C GLN A 296 12.29 -14.60 -14.79
N TYR A 297 11.99 -13.65 -13.90
CA TYR A 297 11.82 -13.89 -12.47
C TYR A 297 10.47 -13.38 -12.01
N ALA A 298 9.63 -14.25 -11.44
CA ALA A 298 8.37 -13.87 -10.84
C ALA A 298 8.32 -14.29 -9.38
N MET A 299 7.91 -13.40 -8.49
CA MET A 299 7.71 -13.66 -7.08
C MET A 299 6.27 -13.38 -6.70
N ALA A 300 5.67 -14.33 -6.01
CA ALA A 300 4.33 -14.20 -5.48
C ALA A 300 4.26 -14.77 -4.06
N ASP A 301 3.07 -14.71 -3.48
CA ASP A 301 2.80 -15.46 -2.27
C ASP A 301 2.83 -16.96 -2.53
N GLY A 302 3.00 -17.75 -1.47
CA GLY A 302 3.10 -19.22 -1.57
C GLY A 302 1.78 -19.92 -1.90
N ASP A 303 0.90 -19.25 -2.63
CA ASP A 303 -0.37 -19.76 -3.10
C ASP A 303 -0.19 -20.54 -4.42
N ARG A 304 -0.87 -21.68 -4.50
CA ARG A 304 -0.74 -22.59 -5.65
C ARG A 304 -1.41 -22.03 -6.90
N ALA A 305 -2.52 -21.29 -6.76
CA ALA A 305 -3.21 -20.72 -7.91
C ALA A 305 -2.36 -19.64 -8.58
N GLN A 306 -1.71 -18.77 -7.80
CA GLN A 306 -0.77 -17.77 -8.33
C GLN A 306 0.46 -18.42 -9.00
N CYS A 307 1.07 -19.41 -8.35
CA CYS A 307 2.23 -20.12 -8.90
C CYS A 307 1.91 -20.79 -10.24
N ASN A 308 0.79 -21.51 -10.31
CA ASN A 308 0.35 -22.17 -11.54
C ASN A 308 0.00 -21.16 -12.64
N ALA A 309 -0.70 -20.06 -12.30
CA ALA A 309 -1.08 -19.04 -13.28
C ALA A 309 0.16 -18.35 -13.89
N LEU A 310 1.15 -18.00 -13.06
CA LEU A 310 2.40 -17.41 -13.55
C LEU A 310 3.17 -18.39 -14.46
N ALA A 311 3.22 -19.67 -14.08
CA ALA A 311 3.82 -20.71 -14.91
C ALA A 311 3.07 -20.92 -16.23
N ALA A 312 1.74 -20.88 -16.22
CA ALA A 312 0.92 -21.00 -17.43
C ALA A 312 1.12 -19.82 -18.40
N VAL A 313 1.28 -18.60 -17.90
CA VAL A 313 1.37 -17.39 -18.74
C VAL A 313 2.80 -17.08 -19.21
N PHE A 314 3.81 -17.39 -18.39
CA PHE A 314 5.22 -17.03 -18.66
C PHE A 314 6.16 -18.24 -18.77
N GLY A 315 5.70 -19.46 -18.51
CA GLY A 315 6.53 -20.68 -18.49
C GLY A 315 7.08 -21.10 -19.86
N ASP A 316 6.52 -20.60 -20.96
CA ASP A 316 7.06 -20.82 -22.31
C ASP A 316 8.46 -20.20 -22.50
N ASN A 317 8.86 -19.28 -21.63
CA ASN A 317 10.22 -18.76 -21.59
C ASN A 317 11.15 -19.76 -20.86
N PRO A 318 12.17 -20.35 -21.52
CA PRO A 318 13.10 -21.29 -20.88
C PRO A 318 13.89 -20.68 -19.71
N GLY A 319 14.02 -19.35 -19.68
CA GLY A 319 14.66 -18.62 -18.58
C GLY A 319 13.73 -18.34 -17.39
N TYR A 320 12.42 -18.60 -17.51
CA TYR A 320 11.44 -18.27 -16.49
C TYR A 320 11.66 -19.08 -15.20
N ARG A 321 11.58 -18.39 -14.07
CA ARG A 321 11.67 -18.96 -12.74
C ARG A 321 10.66 -18.28 -11.82
N PHE A 322 9.78 -19.09 -11.26
CA PHE A 322 9.02 -18.69 -10.09
C PHE A 322 9.94 -18.69 -8.86
N LEU A 323 9.85 -17.66 -8.03
CA LEU A 323 10.63 -17.43 -6.83
C LEU A 323 9.71 -17.44 -5.61
N MET A 324 10.10 -18.21 -4.59
CA MET A 324 9.37 -18.22 -3.33
C MET A 324 9.90 -17.17 -2.35
N CYS A 325 8.98 -16.35 -1.84
CA CYS A 325 9.24 -15.41 -0.75
C CYS A 325 9.78 -16.14 0.49
N PHE A 326 11.04 -15.88 0.85
CA PHE A 326 11.69 -16.52 1.99
C PHE A 326 11.03 -16.19 3.33
N PHE A 327 10.41 -15.01 3.48
CA PHE A 327 9.63 -14.68 4.67
C PHE A 327 8.46 -15.64 4.88
N HIS A 328 7.76 -16.01 3.81
CA HIS A 328 6.65 -16.96 3.87
C HIS A 328 7.11 -18.38 4.21
N VAL A 329 8.27 -18.80 3.69
CA VAL A 329 8.92 -20.06 4.10
C VAL A 329 9.17 -20.03 5.62
N MET A 330 9.82 -18.99 6.12
CA MET A 330 10.15 -18.87 7.54
C MET A 330 8.91 -18.80 8.45
N LYS A 331 7.84 -18.13 8.01
CA LYS A 331 6.56 -18.11 8.74
C LYS A 331 5.99 -19.51 8.90
N LYS A 332 5.97 -20.30 7.82
CA LYS A 332 5.49 -21.68 7.84
C LYS A 332 6.39 -22.62 8.63
N VAL A 333 7.70 -22.46 8.50
CA VAL A 333 8.67 -23.20 9.33
C VAL A 333 8.46 -22.89 10.81
N GLN A 334 8.26 -21.62 11.19
CA GLN A 334 8.03 -21.25 12.59
C GLN A 334 6.80 -21.95 13.18
N GLU A 335 5.70 -22.05 12.42
CA GLU A 335 4.50 -22.81 12.84
C GLU A 335 4.84 -24.28 13.15
N HIS A 336 5.69 -24.92 12.35
CA HIS A 336 6.02 -26.35 12.47
C HIS A 336 7.08 -26.66 13.52
N VAL A 337 7.88 -25.67 13.95
CA VAL A 337 8.91 -25.90 14.96
C VAL A 337 8.45 -25.62 16.40
N LYS A 338 7.24 -25.05 16.60
CA LYS A 338 6.70 -24.68 17.92
C LYS A 338 6.75 -25.82 18.96
N LEU A 339 6.67 -27.07 18.51
CA LEU A 339 6.65 -28.26 19.38
C LEU A 339 8.03 -28.73 19.84
N PHE A 340 9.12 -28.21 19.26
CA PHE A 340 10.48 -28.59 19.68
C PHE A 340 10.97 -27.76 20.86
N SER A 341 12.03 -28.22 21.54
CA SER A 341 12.73 -27.42 22.54
C SER A 341 13.33 -26.15 21.94
N SER A 342 13.52 -25.11 22.74
CA SER A 342 14.08 -23.83 22.28
C SER A 342 15.44 -23.98 21.58
N GLY A 343 16.31 -24.86 22.08
CA GLY A 343 17.61 -25.15 21.46
C GLY A 343 17.49 -25.83 20.08
N THR A 344 16.56 -26.78 19.95
CA THR A 344 16.30 -27.45 18.67
C THR A 344 15.65 -26.50 17.66
N GLN A 345 14.69 -25.67 18.10
CA GLN A 345 14.09 -24.63 17.27
C GLN A 345 15.16 -23.69 16.71
N ALA A 346 16.04 -23.17 17.58
CA ALA A 346 17.11 -22.27 17.17
C ALA A 346 18.06 -22.92 16.16
N SER A 347 18.37 -24.21 16.33
CA SER A 347 19.24 -24.97 15.43
C SER A 347 18.60 -25.22 14.07
N ILE A 348 17.35 -25.68 14.02
CA ILE A 348 16.59 -25.88 12.77
C ILE A 348 16.47 -24.57 12.00
N LEU A 349 16.11 -23.49 12.70
CA LEU A 349 15.93 -22.19 12.04
C LEU A 349 17.28 -21.71 11.50
N ARG A 350 18.39 -21.84 12.25
CA ARG A 350 19.74 -21.54 11.76
C ARG A 350 20.07 -22.32 10.49
N ASP A 351 19.84 -23.64 10.49
CA ASP A 351 20.09 -24.52 9.35
C ASP A 351 19.34 -24.06 8.09
N ILE A 352 18.10 -23.57 8.24
CA ILE A 352 17.30 -23.06 7.11
C ILE A 352 17.85 -21.74 6.57
N TYR A 353 18.34 -20.83 7.41
CA TYR A 353 19.08 -19.66 6.94
C TYR A 353 20.36 -20.06 6.20
N ASP A 354 21.07 -21.06 6.70
CA ASP A 354 22.31 -21.53 6.06
C ASP A 354 22.00 -22.09 4.67
N LEU A 355 20.91 -22.86 4.52
CA LEU A 355 20.42 -23.29 3.21
C LEU A 355 20.05 -22.11 2.30
N HIS A 356 19.31 -21.11 2.83
CA HIS A 356 18.92 -19.92 2.06
C HIS A 356 20.14 -19.17 1.50
N PHE A 357 21.21 -19.05 2.31
CA PHE A 357 22.44 -18.34 1.96
C PHE A 357 23.47 -19.19 1.19
N ALA A 358 23.12 -20.42 0.79
CA ALA A 358 23.99 -21.22 -0.07
C ALA A 358 24.33 -20.44 -1.35
N ARG A 359 25.60 -20.48 -1.77
CA ARG A 359 26.10 -19.70 -2.91
C ARG A 359 25.90 -20.37 -4.25
N THR A 360 25.81 -21.69 -4.24
CA THR A 360 25.71 -22.53 -5.43
C THR A 360 24.75 -23.68 -5.18
N HIS A 361 24.27 -24.29 -6.26
CA HIS A 361 23.46 -25.49 -6.18
C HIS A 361 24.22 -26.65 -5.51
N SER A 362 25.51 -26.82 -5.82
CA SER A 362 26.37 -27.84 -5.24
C SER A 362 26.55 -27.67 -3.73
N ASP A 363 26.78 -26.44 -3.27
CA ASP A 363 26.86 -26.13 -1.84
C ASP A 363 25.55 -26.41 -1.13
N PHE A 364 24.44 -26.01 -1.74
CA PHE A 364 23.11 -26.30 -1.23
C PHE A 364 22.88 -27.80 -1.07
N LEU A 365 23.17 -28.62 -2.09
CA LEU A 365 22.98 -30.07 -2.02
C LEU A 365 23.83 -30.71 -0.91
N ARG A 366 25.10 -30.29 -0.78
CA ARG A 366 26.01 -30.75 0.28
C ARG A 366 25.47 -30.39 1.66
N MET A 367 25.07 -29.14 1.87
CA MET A 367 24.53 -28.65 3.14
C MET A 367 23.20 -29.32 3.47
N ARG A 368 22.27 -29.40 2.51
CA ARG A 368 20.98 -30.07 2.65
C ARG A 368 21.13 -31.50 3.13
N ASN A 369 22.01 -32.27 2.50
CA ASN A 369 22.21 -33.67 2.86
C ASN A 369 22.76 -33.83 4.29
N ALA A 370 23.66 -32.95 4.73
CA ALA A 370 24.17 -32.96 6.10
C ALA A 370 23.10 -32.54 7.12
N ILE A 371 22.38 -31.45 6.83
CA ILE A 371 21.32 -30.90 7.68
C ILE A 371 20.15 -31.89 7.85
N LEU A 372 19.68 -32.52 6.76
CA LEU A 372 18.61 -33.52 6.84
C LEU A 372 19.01 -34.72 7.71
N LYS A 373 20.26 -35.19 7.60
CA LYS A 373 20.78 -36.27 8.46
C LYS A 373 20.76 -35.85 9.93
N ARG A 374 21.20 -34.62 10.25
CA ARG A 374 21.16 -34.06 11.60
C ARG A 374 19.75 -33.94 12.15
N TRP A 375 18.80 -33.39 11.38
CA TRP A 375 17.41 -33.27 11.81
C TRP A 375 16.79 -34.63 12.17
N VAL A 376 17.08 -35.68 11.40
CA VAL A 376 16.56 -37.01 11.68
C VAL A 376 17.29 -37.69 12.84
N ARG A 377 18.62 -37.68 12.85
CA ARG A 377 19.43 -38.47 13.80
C ARG A 377 19.61 -37.81 15.15
N GLU A 378 19.86 -36.50 15.17
CA GLU A 378 20.23 -35.78 16.39
C GLU A 378 19.00 -35.15 17.06
N PHE A 379 18.06 -34.63 16.27
CA PHE A 379 16.88 -33.93 16.83
C PHE A 379 15.63 -34.82 16.93
N GLY A 380 15.65 -36.04 16.37
CA GLY A 380 14.46 -36.90 16.29
C GLY A 380 13.31 -36.28 15.47
N ALA A 381 13.61 -35.29 14.62
CA ALA A 381 12.62 -34.44 13.95
C ALA A 381 12.17 -35.04 12.59
N LEU A 382 11.98 -36.36 12.52
CA LEU A 382 11.63 -37.04 11.27
C LEU A 382 10.34 -36.49 10.62
N PRO A 383 9.24 -36.20 11.34
CA PRO A 383 8.06 -35.59 10.74
C PRO A 383 8.35 -34.22 10.12
N PHE A 384 9.15 -33.39 10.80
CA PHE A 384 9.56 -32.09 10.30
C PHE A 384 10.46 -32.21 9.05
N ALA A 385 11.42 -33.14 9.06
CA ALA A 385 12.27 -33.39 7.90
C ALA A 385 11.46 -33.85 6.69
N LYS A 386 10.46 -34.75 6.89
CA LYS A 386 9.52 -35.16 5.82
C LYS A 386 8.73 -33.97 5.28
N TYR A 387 8.20 -33.12 6.15
CA TYR A 387 7.51 -31.88 5.78
C TYR A 387 8.41 -30.96 4.94
N MET A 388 9.62 -30.66 5.43
CA MET A 388 10.57 -29.80 4.72
C MET A 388 10.97 -30.36 3.36
N CYS A 389 11.22 -31.67 3.28
CA CYS A 389 11.49 -32.34 2.01
C CYS A 389 10.34 -32.17 1.03
N GLY A 390 9.14 -32.60 1.41
CA GLY A 390 7.98 -32.63 0.51
C GLY A 390 7.52 -31.25 0.04
N GLN A 391 7.59 -30.22 0.90
CA GLN A 391 7.11 -28.89 0.56
C GLN A 391 8.19 -27.99 -0.03
N TRP A 392 9.34 -27.88 0.63
CA TRP A 392 10.30 -26.79 0.39
C TRP A 392 11.59 -27.23 -0.29
N LEU A 393 11.92 -28.53 -0.33
CA LEU A 393 13.17 -29.01 -0.93
C LEU A 393 12.97 -29.80 -2.22
N THR A 394 11.82 -30.45 -2.40
CA THR A 394 11.49 -31.20 -3.63
C THR A 394 10.08 -30.91 -4.18
N GLY A 395 9.31 -30.04 -3.52
CA GLY A 395 7.94 -29.69 -3.93
C GLY A 395 7.87 -28.57 -4.98
N ASN A 396 6.70 -27.94 -5.10
CA ASN A 396 6.46 -26.85 -6.06
C ASN A 396 7.07 -25.51 -5.62
N PHE A 397 7.54 -25.42 -4.37
CA PHE A 397 7.95 -24.17 -3.72
C PHE A 397 9.42 -24.21 -3.29
N THR A 398 10.30 -24.71 -4.15
CA THR A 398 11.74 -24.89 -3.87
C THR A 398 12.57 -23.63 -4.11
N SER A 399 12.00 -22.64 -4.82
CA SER A 399 12.74 -21.48 -5.32
C SER A 399 12.94 -20.35 -4.31
N TRP A 400 13.26 -20.65 -3.06
CA TRP A 400 13.48 -19.67 -1.98
C TRP A 400 14.96 -19.46 -1.65
N LEU A 401 15.88 -20.05 -2.42
CA LEU A 401 17.32 -20.02 -2.19
C LEU A 401 17.95 -18.80 -2.87
N ALA A 402 18.84 -18.08 -2.17
CA ALA A 402 19.35 -16.79 -2.65
C ALA A 402 20.17 -16.89 -3.95
N TYR A 403 20.85 -18.02 -4.21
CA TYR A 403 21.62 -18.21 -5.45
C TYR A 403 20.75 -18.31 -6.72
N MET A 404 19.42 -18.42 -6.59
CA MET A 404 18.52 -18.52 -7.74
C MET A 404 18.23 -17.17 -8.39
N THR A 405 18.60 -16.06 -7.74
CA THR A 405 18.57 -14.71 -8.28
C THR A 405 19.95 -14.06 -8.20
N PRO A 406 20.26 -13.07 -9.06
CA PRO A 406 21.48 -12.30 -8.92
C PRO A 406 21.52 -11.53 -7.58
N PRO A 407 22.73 -11.24 -7.04
CA PRO A 407 22.90 -10.41 -5.84
C PRO A 407 22.20 -9.05 -5.93
N GLY A 408 21.51 -8.67 -4.86
CA GLY A 408 20.84 -7.37 -4.72
C GLY A 408 19.33 -7.43 -4.82
N PHE A 409 18.80 -8.38 -5.59
CA PHE A 409 17.36 -8.53 -5.78
C PHE A 409 16.62 -8.98 -4.52
N ALA A 410 15.30 -8.76 -4.52
CA ALA A 410 14.45 -9.11 -3.40
C ALA A 410 14.36 -10.64 -3.24
N THR A 411 14.63 -11.15 -2.04
CA THR A 411 14.37 -12.56 -1.66
C THR A 411 13.05 -12.72 -0.91
N THR A 412 12.30 -11.63 -0.72
CA THR A 412 10.99 -11.58 -0.09
C THR A 412 10.05 -10.68 -0.88
N ASN A 413 8.74 -10.90 -0.73
CA ASN A 413 7.69 -10.08 -1.36
C ASN A 413 7.50 -8.71 -0.68
N ASN A 414 8.44 -8.31 0.21
CA ASN A 414 8.36 -7.07 0.97
C ASN A 414 8.21 -5.80 0.10
N PRO A 415 8.79 -5.68 -1.12
CA PRO A 415 8.53 -4.55 -2.00
C PRO A 415 7.03 -4.36 -2.30
N ALA A 416 6.33 -5.44 -2.68
CA ALA A 416 4.90 -5.42 -2.96
C ALA A 416 4.07 -5.20 -1.68
N GLU A 417 4.39 -5.89 -0.58
CA GLU A 417 3.71 -5.70 0.71
C GLU A 417 3.83 -4.26 1.23
N THR A 418 4.98 -3.62 1.01
CA THR A 418 5.21 -2.21 1.39
C THR A 418 4.32 -1.28 0.56
N PHE A 419 4.21 -1.55 -0.75
CA PHE A 419 3.29 -0.81 -1.61
C PHE A 419 1.82 -1.02 -1.20
N ASN A 420 1.44 -2.26 -0.85
CA ASN A 420 0.10 -2.57 -0.34
C ASN A 420 -0.24 -1.79 0.95
N ALA A 421 0.75 -1.61 1.83
CA ALA A 421 0.59 -0.79 3.02
C ALA A 421 0.41 0.71 2.69
N LEU A 422 1.11 1.21 1.66
CA LEU A 422 0.96 2.57 1.12
C LEU A 422 -0.45 2.74 0.53
N LEU A 423 -0.86 1.84 -0.37
CA LEU A 423 -2.18 1.85 -1.01
C LEU A 423 -3.31 1.92 0.02
N LYS A 424 -3.21 1.10 1.08
CA LYS A 424 -4.14 1.11 2.22
C LYS A 424 -4.07 2.39 3.04
N ARG A 425 -2.89 2.98 3.23
CA ARG A 425 -2.71 4.17 4.07
C ARG A 425 -3.24 5.41 3.38
N ASP A 426 -2.92 5.59 2.11
CA ASP A 426 -3.04 6.88 1.42
C ASP A 426 -4.31 6.97 0.57
N TYR A 427 -4.77 5.87 -0.03
CA TYR A 427 -5.92 5.90 -0.94
C TYR A 427 -7.21 5.39 -0.29
N THR A 428 -7.14 4.28 0.45
CA THR A 428 -8.35 3.76 1.14
C THR A 428 -8.47 4.22 2.59
N LEU A 429 -7.45 4.87 3.14
CA LEU A 429 -7.38 5.27 4.56
C LEU A 429 -7.69 4.10 5.52
N ARG A 430 -7.32 2.88 5.10
CA ARG A 430 -7.59 1.58 5.75
C ARG A 430 -9.08 1.30 5.94
N ARG A 431 -9.92 1.81 5.03
CA ARG A 431 -11.36 1.59 5.00
C ARG A 431 -11.73 0.61 3.89
N ARG A 432 -12.83 -0.10 4.11
CA ARG A 432 -13.53 -0.85 3.08
C ARG A 432 -14.45 0.10 2.31
N LEU A 433 -14.07 0.42 1.07
CA LEU A 433 -14.82 1.30 0.18
C LEU A 433 -15.88 0.50 -0.58
N LYS A 434 -16.86 1.20 -1.17
CA LYS A 434 -17.69 0.59 -2.20
C LYS A 434 -16.95 0.54 -3.52
N MET A 435 -17.37 -0.33 -4.42
CA MET A 435 -16.61 -0.66 -5.63
C MET A 435 -16.35 0.57 -6.51
N GLY A 436 -17.35 1.42 -6.75
CA GLY A 436 -17.17 2.60 -7.59
C GLY A 436 -16.19 3.61 -6.96
N SER A 437 -16.23 3.78 -5.64
CA SER A 437 -15.25 4.59 -4.91
C SER A 437 -13.86 3.97 -4.95
N LEU A 438 -13.73 2.65 -4.81
CA LEU A 438 -12.45 1.96 -4.92
C LEU A 438 -11.85 2.14 -6.33
N LEU A 439 -12.63 1.98 -7.39
CA LEU A 439 -12.15 2.19 -8.77
C LEU A 439 -11.57 3.59 -8.97
N ARG A 440 -12.23 4.64 -8.45
CA ARG A 440 -11.69 6.01 -8.49
C ARG A 440 -10.37 6.15 -7.74
N GLU A 441 -10.26 5.56 -6.55
CA GLU A 441 -9.02 5.62 -5.75
C GLU A 441 -7.87 4.84 -6.40
N LEU A 442 -8.13 3.67 -6.99
CA LEU A 442 -7.12 2.91 -7.73
C LEU A 442 -6.70 3.64 -9.01
N SER A 443 -7.64 4.28 -9.71
CA SER A 443 -7.37 5.12 -10.88
C SER A 443 -6.48 6.32 -10.53
N ALA A 444 -6.80 7.02 -9.43
CA ALA A 444 -5.97 8.10 -8.89
C ALA A 444 -4.56 7.60 -8.49
N CYS A 445 -4.47 6.39 -7.92
CA CYS A 445 -3.19 5.76 -7.63
C CYS A 445 -2.37 5.50 -8.90
N CYS A 446 -2.98 4.93 -9.94
CA CYS A 446 -2.31 4.72 -11.22
C CYS A 446 -1.79 6.03 -11.82
N GLN A 447 -2.60 7.08 -11.84
CA GLN A 447 -2.22 8.41 -12.34
C GLN A 447 -1.03 8.99 -11.56
N ASP A 448 -1.09 9.02 -10.22
CA ASP A 448 -0.01 9.52 -9.36
C ASP A 448 1.29 8.72 -9.54
N GLN A 449 1.20 7.40 -9.46
CA GLN A 449 2.35 6.52 -9.63
C GLN A 449 2.96 6.63 -11.02
N SER A 450 2.16 6.90 -12.05
CA SER A 450 2.66 7.10 -13.42
C SER A 450 3.36 8.43 -13.64
N SER A 451 3.03 9.44 -12.83
CA SER A 451 3.64 10.78 -12.87
C SER A 451 4.94 10.85 -12.05
N SER A 452 5.19 9.84 -11.21
CA SER A 452 6.37 9.75 -10.35
C SER A 452 7.65 9.56 -11.15
N VAL A 453 8.63 10.46 -10.96
CA VAL A 453 9.97 10.44 -11.59
C VAL A 453 10.93 9.47 -10.88
N ARG A 454 10.42 8.46 -10.17
CA ARG A 454 11.29 7.56 -9.42
C ARG A 454 12.07 6.66 -10.38
N ALA A 455 13.37 6.92 -10.49
CA ALA A 455 14.26 6.19 -11.39
C ALA A 455 14.33 4.68 -11.04
N PHE A 456 14.44 3.86 -12.07
CA PHE A 456 14.67 2.42 -11.98
C PHE A 456 16.16 2.15 -11.73
N GLU A 457 16.51 1.45 -10.66
CA GLU A 457 17.91 1.23 -10.27
C GLU A 457 18.44 -0.13 -10.77
N PHE A 458 19.35 -0.08 -11.75
CA PHE A 458 20.06 -1.27 -12.23
C PHE A 458 21.18 -1.74 -11.29
N GLY A 459 21.67 -0.82 -10.44
CA GLY A 459 22.66 -1.09 -9.39
C GLY A 459 22.02 -1.29 -8.02
N VAL A 460 22.84 -1.70 -7.05
CA VAL A 460 22.44 -1.75 -5.65
C VAL A 460 22.74 -0.41 -5.00
N VAL A 461 21.70 0.31 -4.58
CA VAL A 461 21.82 1.51 -3.77
C VAL A 461 21.73 1.12 -2.29
N PRO A 462 22.76 1.40 -1.48
CA PRO A 462 22.73 1.08 -0.07
C PRO A 462 21.58 1.79 0.66
N THR A 463 20.86 1.06 1.52
CA THR A 463 19.72 1.64 2.25
C THR A 463 20.19 2.57 3.36
N ALA A 464 19.38 3.57 3.71
CA ALA A 464 19.64 4.44 4.87
C ALA A 464 19.81 3.64 6.18
N THR A 465 19.11 2.51 6.32
CA THR A 465 19.25 1.60 7.46
C THR A 465 20.62 0.91 7.52
N LEU A 466 21.17 0.50 6.36
CA LEU A 466 22.51 -0.08 6.28
C LEU A 466 23.58 0.99 6.55
N ALA A 467 23.42 2.18 5.97
CA ALA A 467 24.27 3.34 6.22
C ALA A 467 24.31 3.74 7.70
N ARG A 468 23.17 3.70 8.39
CA ARG A 468 23.08 3.94 9.84
C ARG A 468 23.80 2.85 10.64
N ARG A 469 23.62 1.57 10.27
CA ARG A 469 24.29 0.43 10.91
C ARG A 469 25.81 0.57 10.85
N VAL A 470 26.39 0.99 9.71
CA VAL A 470 27.83 1.23 9.59
C VAL A 470 28.30 2.29 10.61
N SER A 471 27.56 3.40 10.74
CA SER A 471 27.90 4.45 11.69
C SER A 471 27.80 3.98 13.15
N GLU A 472 26.79 3.18 13.48
CA GLU A 472 26.60 2.59 14.81
C GLU A 472 27.75 1.62 15.17
N LEU A 473 28.10 0.71 14.26
CA LEU A 473 29.17 -0.26 14.46
C LEU A 473 30.54 0.40 14.58
N LYS A 474 30.81 1.42 13.74
CA LYS A 474 32.05 2.20 13.83
C LYS A 474 32.15 2.91 15.18
N ARG A 475 31.08 3.54 15.65
CA ARG A 475 31.06 4.22 16.96
C ARG A 475 31.28 3.26 18.13
N ALA A 476 30.82 2.01 18.00
CA ALA A 476 30.99 0.97 19.00
C ALA A 476 32.33 0.20 18.87
N ASN A 477 33.22 0.59 17.94
CA ASN A 477 34.46 -0.14 17.62
C ASN A 477 34.23 -1.61 17.21
N LEU A 478 33.09 -1.91 16.58
CA LEU A 478 32.74 -3.25 16.09
C LEU A 478 32.94 -3.40 14.58
N LEU A 479 33.43 -2.35 13.91
CA LEU A 479 33.72 -2.32 12.47
C LEU A 479 34.89 -1.36 12.21
N GLY A 480 35.92 -1.85 11.54
CA GLY A 480 37.16 -1.11 11.33
C GLY A 480 38.11 -1.83 10.36
N LEU A 481 39.30 -1.27 10.18
CA LEU A 481 40.35 -1.89 9.36
C LEU A 481 41.09 -2.97 10.17
N ALA A 482 41.66 -3.94 9.47
CA ALA A 482 42.57 -4.91 10.05
C ALA A 482 43.83 -4.21 10.62
N GLU A 483 44.48 -4.86 11.59
CA GLU A 483 45.71 -4.35 12.19
C GLU A 483 46.81 -4.20 11.12
N GLY A 484 47.57 -3.09 11.18
CA GLY A 484 48.63 -2.79 10.22
C GLY A 484 48.17 -2.29 8.85
N GLN A 485 46.86 -2.27 8.57
CA GLN A 485 46.35 -1.68 7.32
C GLN A 485 46.19 -0.17 7.41
N THR A 486 46.63 0.52 6.35
CA THR A 486 46.40 1.94 6.12
C THR A 486 45.53 2.16 4.90
N VAL A 487 44.91 3.33 4.81
CA VAL A 487 44.06 3.70 3.67
C VAL A 487 44.86 4.40 2.57
N ASP A 488 46.13 4.70 2.82
CA ASP A 488 46.93 5.58 1.96
C ASP A 488 47.20 4.96 0.57
N GLY A 489 47.37 3.64 0.48
CA GLY A 489 47.46 2.91 -0.79
C GLY A 489 46.13 2.90 -1.59
N ALA A 490 45.00 2.84 -0.89
CA ALA A 490 43.68 2.90 -1.54
C ALA A 490 43.28 4.33 -1.97
N LEU A 491 43.81 5.35 -1.29
CA LEU A 491 43.62 6.76 -1.63
C LEU A 491 44.48 7.21 -2.82
N THR A 492 45.61 6.56 -3.05
CA THR A 492 46.54 6.84 -4.16
C THR A 492 46.24 6.03 -5.41
N GLY A 493 45.40 4.99 -5.30
CA GLY A 493 45.03 4.08 -6.39
C GLY A 493 45.94 2.84 -6.52
N ASP A 494 46.99 2.75 -5.70
CA ASP A 494 47.96 1.65 -5.73
C ASP A 494 47.43 0.35 -5.09
N GLN A 495 46.36 0.42 -4.30
CA GLN A 495 45.77 -0.74 -3.61
C GLN A 495 44.24 -0.71 -3.63
N THR A 496 43.61 -1.66 -4.33
CA THR A 496 42.14 -1.73 -4.46
C THR A 496 41.45 -2.55 -3.37
N ILE A 497 42.20 -3.37 -2.63
CA ILE A 497 41.69 -4.28 -1.61
C ILE A 497 41.96 -3.78 -0.19
N LEU A 498 40.91 -3.58 0.60
CA LEU A 498 40.97 -3.30 2.03
C LEU A 498 40.48 -4.49 2.86
N LEU A 499 41.20 -4.83 3.93
CA LEU A 499 40.83 -5.83 4.90
C LEU A 499 39.99 -5.17 6.00
N VAL A 500 38.69 -5.45 6.01
CA VAL A 500 37.74 -4.87 6.95
C VAL A 500 37.31 -5.92 7.97
N VAL A 501 37.53 -5.62 9.24
CA VAL A 501 37.15 -6.49 10.36
C VAL A 501 35.82 -6.02 10.93
N SER A 502 34.93 -6.97 11.18
CA SER A 502 33.67 -6.73 11.88
C SER A 502 33.45 -7.74 12.99
N LEU A 503 32.82 -7.30 14.07
CA LEU A 503 32.45 -8.12 15.22
C LEU A 503 30.93 -8.28 15.30
N ARG A 504 30.50 -9.40 15.88
CA ARG A 504 29.08 -9.73 15.98
C ARG A 504 28.36 -8.69 16.83
N ALA A 505 27.36 -8.04 16.24
CA ALA A 505 26.55 -7.04 16.90
C ALA A 505 25.06 -7.28 16.60
N PRO A 506 24.15 -7.13 17.57
CA PRO A 506 22.72 -7.25 17.33
C PRO A 506 22.27 -6.26 16.24
N ARG A 507 21.28 -6.65 15.43
CA ARG A 507 20.54 -5.72 14.57
C ARG A 507 19.34 -5.22 15.37
N VAL A 508 19.23 -3.90 15.55
CA VAL A 508 18.04 -3.29 16.19
C VAL A 508 16.83 -3.59 15.32
N ILE A 509 15.86 -4.30 15.89
CA ILE A 509 14.61 -4.65 15.23
C ILE A 509 13.73 -3.40 15.27
N VAL A 510 13.41 -2.83 14.11
CA VAL A 510 12.32 -1.85 14.04
C VAL A 510 11.03 -2.64 14.10
N THR A 511 10.40 -2.67 15.28
CA THR A 511 9.14 -3.39 15.50
C THR A 511 8.08 -2.82 14.55
N PRO A 512 7.55 -3.61 13.61
CA PRO A 512 6.50 -3.12 12.74
C PRO A 512 5.20 -3.07 13.55
N ASN A 513 4.62 -1.87 13.67
CA ASN A 513 3.27 -1.70 14.19
C ASN A 513 2.32 -2.53 13.31
N LYS A 514 1.65 -3.54 13.92
CA LYS A 514 0.58 -4.40 13.34
C LYS A 514 0.99 -5.74 12.69
N ARG A 515 2.16 -6.32 12.97
CA ARG A 515 2.43 -7.74 12.60
C ARG A 515 1.88 -8.71 13.66
N SER A 516 1.53 -9.94 13.25
CA SER A 516 1.22 -11.03 14.20
C SER A 516 2.45 -11.36 15.04
N GLU A 517 2.26 -12.02 16.17
CA GLU A 517 3.36 -12.44 17.05
C GLU A 517 4.40 -13.28 16.29
N GLU A 518 3.96 -14.21 15.45
CA GLU A 518 4.83 -14.99 14.56
C GLU A 518 5.57 -14.10 13.57
N GLY A 519 4.90 -13.13 12.96
CA GLY A 519 5.53 -12.20 12.03
C GLY A 519 6.62 -11.36 12.70
N ILE A 520 6.44 -10.98 13.96
CA ILE A 520 7.45 -10.28 14.77
C ILE A 520 8.62 -11.22 15.07
N ALA A 521 8.35 -12.45 15.52
CA ALA A 521 9.38 -13.45 15.81
C ALA A 521 10.23 -13.78 14.58
N VAL A 522 9.60 -14.00 13.41
CA VAL A 522 10.31 -14.20 12.13
C VAL A 522 11.18 -12.99 11.81
N SER A 523 10.65 -11.76 11.93
CA SER A 523 11.40 -10.53 11.62
C SER A 523 12.61 -10.35 12.55
N ALA A 524 12.43 -10.63 13.84
CA ALA A 524 13.49 -10.58 14.84
C ALA A 524 14.61 -11.56 14.52
N GLN A 525 14.23 -12.79 14.18
CA GLN A 525 15.15 -13.85 13.83
C GLN A 525 15.88 -13.60 12.51
N MET A 526 15.19 -13.00 11.51
CA MET A 526 15.82 -12.54 10.27
C MET A 526 16.90 -11.51 10.59
N GLY A 527 16.61 -10.52 11.44
CA GLY A 527 17.59 -9.53 11.88
C GLY A 527 18.83 -10.15 12.53
N ALA A 528 18.64 -11.12 13.44
CA ALA A 528 19.74 -11.82 14.10
C ALA A 528 20.58 -12.66 13.12
N ASN A 529 19.96 -13.36 12.18
CA ASN A 529 20.67 -14.15 11.17
C ASN A 529 21.38 -13.26 10.15
N TYR A 530 20.79 -12.14 9.75
CA TYR A 530 21.47 -11.17 8.87
C TYR A 530 22.70 -10.56 9.52
N ALA A 531 22.66 -10.26 10.83
CA ALA A 531 23.85 -9.85 11.57
C ALA A 531 24.93 -10.96 11.61
N ARG A 532 24.52 -12.22 11.74
CA ARG A 532 25.44 -13.36 11.66
C ARG A 532 26.10 -13.47 10.29
N MET A 533 25.34 -13.29 9.20
CA MET A 533 25.84 -13.36 7.82
C MET A 533 26.81 -12.23 7.44
N GLU A 534 26.96 -11.21 8.29
CA GLU A 534 28.00 -10.18 8.15
C GLU A 534 29.37 -10.67 8.64
N VAL A 535 29.42 -11.62 9.59
CA VAL A 535 30.65 -12.00 10.31
C VAL A 535 31.00 -13.49 10.18
N GLU A 536 30.03 -14.33 9.83
CA GLU A 536 30.24 -15.77 9.74
C GLU A 536 31.21 -16.10 8.60
N MET A 537 32.19 -16.97 8.90
CA MET A 537 33.31 -17.28 8.01
C MET A 537 34.24 -16.10 7.72
N GLN A 538 34.22 -15.03 8.53
CA GLN A 538 35.19 -13.94 8.40
C GLN A 538 36.62 -14.50 8.59
N PRO A 539 37.55 -14.25 7.65
CA PRO A 539 38.94 -14.63 7.80
C PRO A 539 39.59 -13.95 9.01
N TRP A 540 40.66 -14.54 9.55
CA TRP A 540 41.37 -13.98 10.71
C TRP A 540 41.84 -12.53 10.48
N GLY A 541 42.29 -12.22 9.26
CA GLY A 541 42.69 -10.87 8.85
C GLY A 541 41.55 -9.94 8.43
N GLY A 542 40.28 -10.33 8.57
CA GLY A 542 39.13 -9.56 8.09
C GLY A 542 38.71 -9.91 6.66
N TRP A 543 37.63 -9.28 6.20
CA TRP A 543 37.10 -9.48 4.84
C TRP A 543 37.91 -8.69 3.81
N PRO A 544 38.36 -9.31 2.71
CA PRO A 544 38.96 -8.58 1.60
C PRO A 544 37.87 -7.87 0.79
N VAL A 545 37.77 -6.56 0.99
CA VAL A 545 36.82 -5.66 0.33
C VAL A 545 37.50 -5.02 -0.85
N ASP A 546 36.96 -5.27 -2.04
CA ASP A 546 37.34 -4.57 -3.26
C ASP A 546 36.56 -3.25 -3.33
N VAL A 547 37.30 -2.15 -3.17
CA VAL A 547 36.74 -0.80 -3.12
C VAL A 547 36.30 -0.34 -4.51
N GLU A 548 37.05 -0.71 -5.54
CA GLU A 548 36.78 -0.33 -6.93
C GLU A 548 35.53 -1.06 -7.44
N ARG A 549 35.45 -2.37 -7.23
CA ARG A 549 34.30 -3.20 -7.62
C ARG A 549 33.14 -3.13 -6.63
N GLN A 550 33.30 -2.42 -5.52
CA GLN A 550 32.35 -2.34 -4.41
C GLN A 550 31.87 -3.71 -3.93
N TRP A 551 32.82 -4.64 -3.78
CA TRP A 551 32.53 -6.05 -3.56
C TRP A 551 33.15 -6.57 -2.27
N CYS A 552 32.43 -7.46 -1.58
CA CYS A 552 32.91 -8.13 -0.38
C CYS A 552 32.43 -9.59 -0.39
N PRO A 553 33.29 -10.56 -0.03
CA PRO A 553 32.93 -11.97 0.00
C PRO A 553 32.07 -12.37 1.19
N CYS A 554 31.56 -11.47 2.03
CA CYS A 554 30.69 -11.85 3.13
C CYS A 554 29.32 -12.36 2.63
N ASN A 555 28.67 -13.25 3.41
CA ASN A 555 27.38 -13.85 3.02
C ASN A 555 26.26 -12.82 2.88
N TYR A 556 26.27 -11.77 3.72
CA TYR A 556 25.32 -10.67 3.60
C TYR A 556 25.46 -9.93 2.27
N GLY A 557 26.70 -9.62 1.87
CA GLY A 557 27.00 -8.95 0.60
C GLY A 557 26.60 -9.80 -0.62
N PHE A 558 26.78 -11.12 -0.54
CA PHE A 558 26.34 -12.05 -1.58
C PHE A 558 24.83 -11.95 -1.86
N VAL A 559 23.97 -11.94 -0.83
CA VAL A 559 22.52 -11.91 -1.05
C VAL A 559 22.03 -10.51 -1.42
N PHE A 560 22.50 -9.49 -0.70
CA PHE A 560 21.94 -8.14 -0.82
C PHE A 560 22.73 -7.22 -1.75
N GLY A 561 23.82 -7.71 -2.36
CA GLY A 561 24.68 -6.99 -3.28
C GLY A 561 25.46 -5.81 -2.68
N SER A 562 25.25 -5.48 -1.41
CA SER A 562 26.01 -4.51 -0.63
C SER A 562 26.00 -4.92 0.85
N CYS A 563 27.05 -4.57 1.59
CA CYS A 563 27.18 -4.90 3.01
C CYS A 563 27.82 -3.76 3.81
N ILE A 564 27.92 -3.96 5.13
CA ILE A 564 28.55 -2.99 6.03
C ILE A 564 30.04 -2.76 5.70
N HIS A 565 30.75 -3.77 5.18
CA HIS A 565 32.18 -3.70 4.88
C HIS A 565 32.47 -2.85 3.64
N VAL A 566 31.71 -3.05 2.56
CA VAL A 566 31.81 -2.23 1.34
C VAL A 566 31.54 -0.77 1.66
N LEU A 567 30.44 -0.49 2.36
CA LEU A 567 30.10 0.88 2.76
C LEU A 567 31.15 1.52 3.68
N PHE A 568 31.70 0.75 4.63
CA PHE A 568 32.74 1.23 5.51
C PHE A 568 34.01 1.56 4.72
N ALA A 569 34.45 0.65 3.84
CA ALA A 569 35.63 0.83 3.01
C ALA A 569 35.47 2.08 2.12
N LEU A 570 34.34 2.24 1.44
CA LEU A 570 34.02 3.43 0.65
C LEU A 570 34.06 4.72 1.48
N ARG A 571 33.55 4.71 2.71
CA ARG A 571 33.64 5.89 3.61
C ARG A 571 35.05 6.18 4.12
N CYS A 572 35.95 5.21 4.05
CA CYS A 572 37.35 5.36 4.42
C CYS A 572 38.20 5.85 3.25
N THR A 573 37.89 5.40 2.02
CA THR A 573 38.67 5.67 0.80
C THR A 573 38.13 6.81 -0.05
N ALA A 574 36.82 7.03 -0.05
CA ALA A 574 36.20 8.13 -0.76
C ALA A 574 35.94 9.29 0.20
N ASN A 575 36.08 10.52 -0.29
CA ASN A 575 35.62 11.70 0.44
C ASN A 575 34.11 11.73 0.34
N VAL A 576 33.41 10.91 1.11
CA VAL A 576 31.95 10.84 1.08
C VAL A 576 31.35 11.21 2.43
N ASP A 577 30.19 11.87 2.43
CA ASP A 577 29.44 12.19 3.64
C ASP A 577 28.86 10.93 4.29
N SER A 578 28.21 11.08 5.44
CA SER A 578 27.52 9.98 6.13
C SER A 578 26.40 9.32 5.31
N SER A 579 25.98 9.96 4.22
CA SER A 579 24.97 9.48 3.27
C SER A 579 25.59 8.87 2.00
N GLY A 580 26.92 8.83 1.88
CA GLY A 580 27.63 8.25 0.74
C GLY A 580 27.77 9.17 -0.47
N ARG A 581 27.55 10.49 -0.32
CA ARG A 581 27.71 11.48 -1.40
C ARG A 581 29.11 12.09 -1.38
N ASP A 582 29.69 12.33 -2.55
CA ASP A 582 31.00 12.99 -2.67
C ASP A 582 31.02 14.35 -1.97
N ILE A 583 32.09 14.59 -1.22
CA ILE A 583 32.39 15.83 -0.51
C ILE A 583 33.82 16.28 -0.80
N LEU A 584 34.05 17.59 -0.71
CA LEU A 584 35.36 18.19 -0.93
C LEU A 584 36.33 17.81 0.20
N VAL A 585 37.60 17.57 -0.16
CA VAL A 585 38.70 17.30 0.77
C VAL A 585 38.95 18.52 1.67
N SER A 586 38.82 18.36 2.98
CA SER A 586 39.26 19.38 3.93
C SER A 586 40.77 19.33 4.13
N ARG A 587 41.48 20.43 3.84
CA ARG A 587 42.94 20.56 4.05
C ARG A 587 43.36 20.83 5.50
N ARG A 588 42.41 20.91 6.44
CA ARG A 588 42.75 21.06 7.87
C ARG A 588 43.33 19.74 8.38
N LYS A 589 44.54 19.77 8.97
CA LYS A 589 45.19 18.61 9.63
C LYS A 589 44.26 18.00 10.68
N ARG A 590 43.45 17.01 10.32
CA ARG A 590 42.73 16.16 11.27
C ARG A 590 43.71 15.12 11.79
N LYS A 591 43.78 14.93 13.12
CA LYS A 591 44.34 13.70 13.71
C LYS A 591 43.55 12.53 13.13
N ARG A 592 44.14 11.79 12.19
CA ARG A 592 43.54 10.58 11.59
C ARG A 592 43.58 9.48 12.65
N THR A 593 42.45 9.22 13.30
CA THR A 593 42.31 8.08 14.21
C THR A 593 42.07 6.83 13.36
N THR A 594 43.10 6.02 13.15
CA THR A 594 42.98 4.62 12.74
C THR A 594 42.24 3.89 13.84
N VAL A 595 41.01 3.44 13.56
CA VAL A 595 40.25 2.58 14.49
C VAL A 595 40.54 1.14 14.08
N SER A 596 41.54 0.53 14.73
CA SER A 596 41.80 -0.91 14.69
C SER A 596 40.77 -1.62 15.58
N VAL A 597 40.28 -2.79 15.15
CA VAL A 597 39.23 -3.56 15.86
C VAL A 597 39.82 -4.59 16.84
N ILE A 598 41.14 -4.79 16.84
CA ILE A 598 41.80 -5.82 17.64
C ILE A 598 42.94 -5.17 18.44
N ASP A 599 42.76 -5.05 19.76
CA ASP A 599 43.83 -4.93 20.76
C ASP A 599 43.78 -6.24 21.55
N ASN A 600 44.48 -7.28 21.11
CA ASN A 600 44.57 -8.52 21.87
C ASN A 600 45.97 -9.13 21.76
N THR A 601 46.96 -8.38 22.24
CA THR A 601 48.24 -8.96 22.69
C THR A 601 48.61 -8.32 24.01
N GLY A 602 48.71 -9.14 25.05
CA GLY A 602 48.90 -8.72 26.43
C GLY A 602 50.10 -7.81 26.65
N ARG A 603 49.97 -6.89 27.63
CA ARG A 603 51.09 -6.21 28.26
C ARG A 603 50.89 -6.16 29.80
N PRO A 604 51.99 -6.11 30.57
CA PRO A 604 52.00 -6.48 31.98
C PRO A 604 51.25 -5.48 32.86
N ARG A 605 50.69 -6.00 33.97
CA ARG A 605 50.16 -5.20 35.06
C ARG A 605 51.31 -4.54 35.83
N SER A 606 51.57 -3.26 35.59
CA SER A 606 51.98 -2.29 36.63
C SER A 606 52.24 -0.91 36.02
N ASN A 607 51.40 0.06 36.40
CA ASN A 607 51.77 1.47 36.39
C ASN A 607 52.20 1.81 37.82
N GLY A 608 53.51 1.94 38.06
CA GLY A 608 54.03 2.60 39.26
C GLY A 608 54.24 4.08 38.96
N PRO A 609 53.84 5.01 39.85
CA PRO A 609 54.13 6.43 39.67
C PRO A 609 55.64 6.67 39.87
N ALA A 610 56.24 7.39 38.92
CA ALA A 610 57.55 7.98 39.11
C ALA A 610 57.45 9.13 40.11
N LEU A 611 58.36 9.14 41.08
CA LEU A 611 58.66 10.20 42.07
C LEU A 611 57.96 10.06 43.44
N SER A 612 58.62 9.35 44.35
CA SER A 612 58.77 9.80 45.74
C SER A 612 60.23 9.56 46.15
N PHE A 613 60.91 10.65 46.50
CA PHE A 613 62.23 10.68 47.10
C PHE A 613 62.16 10.21 48.57
N GLU A 614 63.29 9.67 49.03
CA GLU A 614 63.64 9.12 50.36
C GLU A 614 63.29 7.66 50.63
#